data_AF-A0A3C1FZY9-F1
#
_entry.id   AF-A0A3C1FZY9-F1
#
_cell.length_a   1.000
_cell.length_b   1.000
_cell.length_c   1.000
_cell.angle_alpha   90.00
_cell.angle_beta   90.00
_cell.angle_gamma   90.00
#
_symmetry.space_group_name_H-M   'P 1'
#
loop_
_entity.id
_entity.type
_entity.pdbx_description
1 polymer ?
#
loop_
_entity_poly.entity_id
_entity_poly.type
_entity_poly.pdbx_seq_one_letter_code
_entity_poly.pdbx_strand_id
1 'polypeptide(L)' 'MTDKNKKWIEAKKKYHLSGAHIQMARELGMNPKKFGSLANHKQERWKVPLPDFIEELYFKRFKKEKPDVVKRLQ' A
#
# COMPACT_ATOMS: atom_id res chain seq x y z
N MET A 1 -5.60 4.61 20.54
CA MET A 1 -5.35 4.71 19.09
C MET A 1 -3.91 5.16 18.87
N THR A 2 -3.03 4.27 18.40
CA THR A 2 -1.61 4.60 18.19
C THR A 2 -1.43 5.46 16.93
N ASP A 3 -0.59 6.49 16.97
CA ASP A 3 -0.37 7.44 15.85
C ASP A 3 0.12 6.79 14.55
N LYS A 4 0.60 5.54 14.61
CA LYS A 4 0.96 4.75 13.43
C LYS A 4 -0.27 4.33 12.61
N ASN A 5 -1.40 4.00 13.24
CA ASN A 5 -2.60 3.55 12.52
C ASN A 5 -3.29 4.68 11.78
N LYS A 6 -3.29 5.90 12.34
CA LYS A 6 -3.86 7.10 11.69
C LYS A 6 -3.25 7.35 10.30
N LYS A 7 -1.92 7.27 10.18
CA LYS A 7 -1.21 7.47 8.90
C LYS A 7 -1.58 6.45 7.84
N TRP A 8 -1.78 5.19 8.24
CA TRP A 8 -2.23 4.14 7.32
C TRP A 8 -3.69 4.34 6.90
N ILE A 9 -4.56 4.79 7.80
CA ILE A 9 -5.95 5.12 7.49
C ILE A 9 -6.03 6.29 6.50
N GLU A 10 -5.27 7.36 6.73
CA GLU A 10 -5.19 8.51 5.82
C GLU A 10 -4.65 8.12 4.45
N ALA A 11 -3.54 7.36 4.40
CA ALA A 11 -2.99 6.86 3.15
C ALA A 11 -3.98 5.96 2.40
N LYS A 12 -4.69 5.10 3.12
CA LYS A 12 -5.73 4.23 2.57
C LYS A 12 -6.82 5.05 1.86
N LYS A 13 -7.32 6.09 2.52
CA LYS A 13 -8.36 6.97 1.97
C LYS A 13 -7.84 7.80 0.79
N LYS A 14 -6.61 8.34 0.90
CA LYS A 14 -6.01 9.22 -0.11
C LYS A 14 -5.64 8.51 -1.42
N TYR A 15 -5.13 7.28 -1.32
CA TYR A 15 -4.68 6.50 -2.49
C TYR A 15 -5.64 5.36 -2.85
N HIS A 16 -6.86 5.37 -2.32
CA HIS A 16 -7.90 4.38 -2.60
C HIS A 16 -7.43 2.93 -2.40
N LEU A 17 -6.66 2.68 -1.33
CA LEU A 17 -6.11 1.37 -1.04
C LEU A 17 -7.14 0.48 -0.32
N SER A 18 -7.14 -0.82 -0.63
CA SER A 18 -7.91 -1.82 0.09
C SER A 18 -7.20 -2.17 1.41
N GLY A 19 -7.92 -2.85 2.32
CA GLY A 19 -7.27 -3.40 3.53
C GLY A 19 -6.13 -4.37 3.18
N ALA A 20 -6.27 -5.12 2.10
CA ALA A 20 -5.25 -6.02 1.59
C ALA A 20 -4.00 -5.25 1.11
N HIS A 21 -4.15 -4.16 0.35
CA HIS A 21 -3.00 -3.34 -0.08
C HIS A 21 -2.22 -2.77 1.10
N ILE A 22 -2.91 -2.34 2.15
CA ILE A 22 -2.25 -1.84 3.37
C ILE A 22 -1.47 -2.97 4.05
N GLN A 23 -2.05 -4.16 4.12
CA GLN A 23 -1.36 -5.31 4.69
C GLN A 23 -0.14 -5.72 3.86
N MET A 24 -0.27 -5.80 2.53
CA MET A 24 0.85 -6.06 1.62
C MET A 24 1.97 -5.04 1.82
N ALA A 25 1.63 -3.75 1.84
CA ALA A 25 2.60 -2.70 2.07
C ALA A 25 3.31 -2.81 3.43
N ARG A 26 2.61 -3.26 4.47
CA ARG A 26 3.21 -3.51 5.80
C ARG A 26 4.19 -4.68 5.77
N GLU A 27 3.83 -5.77 5.12
CA GLU A 27 4.71 -6.95 4.96
C GLU A 27 5.92 -6.66 4.07
N LEU A 28 5.76 -5.78 3.08
CA LEU A 28 6.85 -5.24 2.26
C LEU A 28 7.73 -4.23 3.01
N GLY A 29 7.38 -3.84 4.24
CA GLY A 29 8.14 -2.85 5.03
C GLY A 29 8.04 -1.42 4.50
N MET A 30 6.98 -1.11 3.73
CA MET A 30 6.78 0.21 3.16
C MET A 30 6.33 1.24 4.21
N ASN A 31 6.58 2.51 3.91
CA ASN A 31 6.20 3.63 4.76
C ASN A 31 5.07 4.46 4.10
N PRO A 32 3.92 4.65 4.75
CA PRO A 32 2.80 5.40 4.18
C PRO A 32 3.14 6.87 3.90
N LYS A 33 4.13 7.46 4.58
CA LYS A 33 4.62 8.81 4.27
C LYS A 33 5.27 8.91 2.88
N LYS A 34 5.91 7.83 2.42
CA LYS A 34 6.57 7.77 1.11
C LYS A 34 5.60 7.45 -0.03
N PHE A 35 4.32 7.17 0.27
CA PHE A 35 3.34 6.92 -0.78
C PHE A 35 3.09 8.15 -1.66
N GLY A 36 3.30 9.37 -1.15
CA GLY A 36 3.19 10.58 -1.95
C GLY A 36 4.16 10.62 -3.13
N SER A 37 5.41 10.21 -2.93
CA SER A 37 6.40 10.13 -4.01
C SER A 37 6.17 8.93 -4.94
N LEU A 38 5.57 7.84 -4.43
CA LEU A 38 5.27 6.64 -5.23
C LEU A 38 4.00 6.79 -6.06
N ALA A 39 2.98 7.50 -5.56
CA ALA A 39 1.71 7.73 -6.23
C ALA A 39 1.77 8.84 -7.31
N ASN A 40 2.95 9.15 -7.85
CA ASN A 40 3.14 10.20 -8.86
C ASN A 40 2.69 9.80 -10.29
N HIS A 41 1.91 8.72 -10.42
CA HIS A 41 1.37 8.24 -11.69
C HIS A 41 0.61 9.31 -12.50
N LYS A 42 0.08 10.35 -11.85
CA LYS A 42 -0.61 11.46 -12.53
C LYS A 42 0.33 12.38 -13.30
N GLN A 43 1.59 12.51 -12.87
CA GLN A 43 2.61 13.28 -13.58
C GLN A 43 3.40 12.39 -14.54
N GLU A 44 3.62 11.13 -14.17
CA GLU A 44 4.34 10.14 -14.98
C GLU A 44 3.39 9.02 -15.37
N ARG A 45 2.67 9.17 -16.49
CA ARG A 45 1.67 8.20 -16.97
C ARG A 45 2.22 6.79 -17.25
N TRP A 46 3.53 6.67 -17.41
CA TRP A 46 4.23 5.39 -17.57
C TRP A 46 4.42 4.64 -16.25
N LYS A 47 4.16 5.27 -15.10
CA LYS A 47 4.13 4.60 -13.80
C LYS A 47 2.76 4.00 -13.53
N VAL A 48 2.75 2.73 -13.13
CA VAL A 48 1.55 2.03 -12.69
C VAL A 48 0.94 2.71 -11.45
N PRO A 49 -0.39 2.65 -11.27
CA PRO A 49 -1.05 3.06 -10.04
C PRO A 49 -0.40 2.43 -8.79
N LEU A 50 -0.42 3.17 -7.67
CA LEU A 50 0.15 2.69 -6.40
C LEU A 50 -0.42 1.33 -5.93
N PRO A 51 -1.74 1.03 -6.05
CA PRO A 51 -2.27 -0.30 -5.74
C PRO A 51 -1.56 -1.41 -6.53
N ASP A 52 -1.51 -1.28 -7.86
CA ASP A 52 -0.93 -2.27 -8.76
C ASP A 52 0.57 -2.45 -8.50
N PHE A 53 1.27 -1.36 -8.19
CA PHE A 53 2.68 -1.39 -7.78
C PHE A 53 2.90 -2.23 -6.51
N ILE A 54 2.02 -2.09 -5.52
CA ILE A 54 2.10 -2.86 -4.27
C ILE A 54 1.84 -4.33 -4.55
N GLU A 55 0.83 -4.66 -5.36
CA GLU A 55 0.51 -6.04 -5.74
C GLU A 55 1.67 -6.71 -6.51
N GLU A 56 2.25 -6.02 -7.49
CA GLU A 56 3.35 -6.54 -8.29
C GLU A 56 4.59 -6.80 -7.42
N LEU A 57 4.93 -5.87 -6.51
CA LEU A 57 6.04 -6.05 -5.58
C LEU A 57 5.78 -7.19 -4.60
N TYR A 58 4.56 -7.31 -4.11
CA TYR A 58 4.15 -8.38 -3.21
C TYR A 58 4.28 -9.74 -3.91
N PHE A 59 3.78 -9.86 -5.13
CA PHE A 59 3.90 -11.06 -5.93
C PHE A 59 5.35 -11.41 -6.26
N LYS A 60 6.20 -10.43 -6.61
CA LYS A 60 7.64 -10.68 -6.86
C LYS A 60 8.36 -11.25 -5.63
N ARG A 61 8.04 -10.74 -4.44
CA ARG A 61 8.70 -11.08 -3.17
C ARG A 61 8.18 -12.39 -2.58
N PHE A 62 6.86 -12.58 -2.57
CA PHE A 62 6.19 -13.67 -1.84
C PHE A 62 5.56 -14.72 -2.76
N LYS A 63 5.50 -14.48 -4.07
CA LYS A 63 4.82 -15.34 -5.06
C LYS A 63 3.36 -15.61 -4.71
N LYS A 64 2.71 -14.62 -4.09
CA LYS A 64 1.30 -14.64 -3.67
C LYS A 64 0.61 -13.40 -4.21
N GLU A 65 -0.65 -13.55 -4.61
CA GLU A 65 -1.46 -12.43 -5.10
C GLU A 65 -2.07 -11.61 -3.94
N LYS A 66 -2.27 -12.25 -2.78
CA LYS A 66 -2.92 -11.63 -1.61
C LYS A 66 -2.27 -12.11 -0.31
N PRO A 67 -2.28 -11.29 0.74
CA PRO A 67 -1.81 -11.68 2.06
C PRO A 67 -2.80 -12.66 2.72
N ASP A 68 -2.27 -13.66 3.43
CA ASP A 68 -3.09 -14.67 4.10
C ASP A 68 -3.91 -14.09 5.26
N VAL A 69 -3.41 -13.03 5.91
CA VAL A 69 -4.06 -12.39 7.05
C VAL A 69 -4.12 -10.88 6.88
N VAL A 70 -5.31 -10.36 6.58
CA VAL A 70 -5.55 -8.90 6.53
C VAL A 70 -5.89 -8.39 7.93
N LYS A 71 -4.92 -7.75 8.60
CA LYS A 71 -5.18 -7.11 9.89
C LYS A 71 -6.03 -5.85 9.70
N ARG A 72 -7.17 -5.78 10.40
CA ARG A 72 -7.97 -4.55 10.45
C ARG A 72 -7.16 -3.44 11.11
N LEU A 73 -7.15 -2.27 10.47
CA LEU A 73 -6.65 -1.05 11.08
C LEU A 73 -7.67 -0.64 12.16
N GLN A 74 -7.28 -0.73 13.44
CA GLN A 74 -8.05 -0.26 14.60
C GLN A 74 -7.62 1.14 15.03
#